data_AF-A0A0J8SRG4-F1
#
_entry.id   AF-A0A0J8SRG4-F1
#
_cell.length_a   1.000
_cell.length_b   1.000
_cell.length_c   1.000
_cell.angle_alpha   90.00
_cell.angle_beta   90.00
_cell.angle_gamma   90.00
#
_symmetry.space_group_name_H-M   'P 1'
#
loop_
_entity.id
_entity.type
_entity.pdbx_description
1 polymer ?
#
loop_
_entity_poly.entity_id
_entity_poly.type
_entity_poly.pdbx_seq_one_letter_code
_entity_poly.pdbx_strand_id
1 'polypeptide(L)' 'MIEYLNADWQGLVDVQLMTLNWVDWFNKERVPSALGYVPPFEFETMFDDKINLLGQVA' A
#
# COMPACT_ATOMS: atom_id res chain seq x y z
N MET A 1 -12.59 -7.01 -6.43
CA MET A 1 -13.89 -6.94 -5.73
C MET A 1 -13.54 -6.64 -4.29
N ILE A 2 -14.06 -5.57 -3.68
CA ILE A 2 -13.63 -5.21 -2.33
C ILE A 2 -14.53 -5.96 -1.32
N GLU A 3 -13.96 -6.94 -0.62
CA GLU A 3 -14.67 -7.97 0.13
C GLU A 3 -15.38 -7.49 1.42
N TYR A 4 -15.17 -6.25 1.86
CA TYR A 4 -15.68 -5.78 3.16
C TYR A 4 -17.16 -5.37 3.18
N LEU A 5 -17.84 -5.21 2.03
CA LEU A 5 -19.19 -4.62 1.98
C LEU A 5 -20.28 -5.50 2.61
N ASN A 6 -20.00 -6.78 2.91
CA ASN A 6 -20.94 -7.73 3.53
C ASN A 6 -20.31 -8.53 4.70
N ALA A 7 -19.26 -8.04 5.34
CA ALA A 7 -18.62 -8.78 6.43
C ALA A 7 -19.45 -8.72 7.72
N ASP A 8 -19.75 -9.89 8.29
CA ASP A 8 -20.37 -10.06 9.61
C ASP A 8 -19.26 -10.31 10.63
N TRP A 9 -18.71 -9.24 11.21
CA TRP A 9 -17.44 -9.26 11.97
C TRP A 9 -17.70 -9.88 13.35
N GLN A 10 -16.99 -10.96 13.68
CA GLN A 10 -17.19 -11.74 14.90
C GLN A 10 -16.26 -11.33 16.05
N GLY A 11 -15.31 -10.42 15.80
CA GLY A 11 -14.45 -9.88 16.85
C GLY A 11 -13.21 -9.15 16.35
N LEU A 12 -12.28 -8.89 17.29
CA LEU A 12 -11.06 -8.12 17.05
C LEU A 12 -10.17 -8.70 15.94
N VAL A 13 -10.11 -10.03 15.82
CA VAL A 13 -9.28 -10.71 14.81
C VAL A 13 -9.75 -10.38 13.40
N ASP A 14 -11.06 -10.41 13.15
CA ASP A 14 -11.62 -10.04 11.84
C ASP A 14 -11.32 -8.58 11.52
N VAL A 15 -11.34 -7.72 12.55
CA VAL A 15 -11.00 -6.31 12.40
C VAL A 15 -9.57 -6.09 11.96
N GLN A 16 -8.65 -6.78 12.63
CA GLN A 16 -7.23 -6.74 12.32
C GLN A 16 -6.96 -7.28 10.92
N LEU A 17 -7.54 -8.42 10.55
CA LEU A 17 -7.37 -9.00 9.23
C LEU A 17 -7.84 -8.05 8.13
N MET A 18 -9.01 -7.44 8.30
CA MET A 18 -9.55 -6.55 7.27
C MET A 18 -8.77 -5.24 7.17
N THR A 19 -8.21 -4.77 8.29
CA THR A 19 -7.28 -3.64 8.29
C THR A 19 -6.01 -3.99 7.52
N LEU A 20 -5.44 -5.20 7.73
CA LEU A 20 -4.26 -5.66 6.99
C LEU A 20 -4.54 -5.76 5.49
N ASN A 21 -5.69 -6.32 5.11
CA ASN A 21 -6.10 -6.42 3.70
C ASN A 21 -6.25 -5.03 3.06
N TRP A 22 -6.84 -4.07 3.79
CA TRP A 22 -6.97 -2.69 3.31
C TRP A 22 -5.61 -2.01 3.12
N VAL A 23 -4.69 -2.18 4.09
CA VAL A 23 -3.32 -1.63 4.00
C VAL A 23 -2.57 -2.24 2.82
N ASP A 24 -2.69 -3.55 2.60
CA ASP A 24 -2.04 -4.24 1.49
C ASP A 24 -2.54 -3.72 0.14
N TRP A 25 -3.87 -3.66 -0.05
CA TRP A 25 -4.48 -3.08 -1.24
C TRP A 25 -4.07 -1.63 -1.45
N PHE A 26 -4.11 -0.80 -0.40
CA PHE A 26 -3.74 0.61 -0.50
C PHE A 26 -2.30 0.78 -0.96
N ASN A 27 -1.38 -0.03 -0.44
CA ASN A 27 0.04 0.11 -0.75
C ASN A 27 0.43 -0.50 -2.11
N LYS A 28 -0.17 -1.63 -2.50
CA LYS A 28 0.29 -2.42 -3.65
C LYS A 28 -0.60 -2.33 -4.88
N GLU A 29 -1.88 -2.06 -4.71
CA GLU A 29 -2.86 -2.11 -5.81
C GLU A 29 -3.51 -0.76 -6.11
N ARG A 30 -3.67 0.12 -5.11
CA ARG A 30 -4.32 1.41 -5.31
C ARG A 30 -3.42 2.33 -6.13
N VAL A 31 -3.98 2.90 -7.19
CA VAL A 31 -3.27 3.78 -8.13
C VAL A 31 -3.79 5.23 -8.06
N PRO A 32 -3.26 6.09 -7.18
CA PRO A 32 -3.71 7.48 -7.05
C PRO A 32 -3.08 8.43 -8.08
N SER A 33 -3.86 9.40 -8.55
CA SER A 33 -3.38 10.46 -9.45
C SER A 33 -2.29 11.34 -8.82
N ALA A 34 -2.33 11.54 -7.50
CA ALA A 34 -1.33 12.32 -6.76
C ALA A 34 0.08 11.71 -6.83
N LEU A 35 0.19 10.39 -7.04
CA LEU A 35 1.47 9.71 -7.22
C LEU A 35 1.79 9.46 -8.69
N GLY A 36 1.08 10.12 -9.63
CA GLY A 36 1.32 9.92 -11.06
C GLY A 36 0.82 8.57 -11.59
N TYR A 37 -0.19 7.98 -10.94
CA TYR A 37 -0.75 6.69 -11.30
C TYR A 37 0.22 5.51 -11.14
N VAL A 38 0.99 5.49 -10.05
CA VAL A 38 1.68 4.29 -9.55
C VAL A 38 1.24 3.94 -8.11
N PRO A 39 1.33 2.66 -7.69
CA PRO A 39 1.07 2.27 -6.30
C PRO A 39 2.02 2.97 -5.31
N PRO A 40 1.56 3.30 -4.09
CA PRO A 40 2.40 3.89 -3.06
C PRO A 40 3.70 3.11 -2.79
N PHE A 41 3.63 1.77 -2.74
CA PHE A 41 4.80 0.94 -2.51
C PHE A 41 5.87 1.11 -3.61
N GLU A 42 5.44 1.18 -4.87
CA GLU A 42 6.34 1.40 -6.00
C GLU A 42 6.93 2.82 -5.99
N PHE A 43 6.10 3.82 -5.66
CA PHE A 43 6.55 5.20 -5.54
C PHE A 43 7.68 5.37 -4.51
N GLU A 44 7.51 4.79 -3.32
CA GLU A 44 8.54 4.82 -2.27
C GLU A 44 9.79 4.04 -2.68
N THR A 45 9.64 2.89 -3.34
CA THR A 45 10.78 2.11 -3.87
C THR A 45 11.62 2.94 -4.84
N MET A 46 10.99 3.66 -5.76
CA MET A 46 11.69 4.57 -6.69
C MET A 46 12.41 5.71 -5.96
N PHE A 47 11.83 6.23 -4.89
CA PHE A 47 12.45 7.27 -4.07
C PHE A 47 13.69 6.73 -3.34
N ASP A 48 13.58 5.57 -2.70
CA ASP A 48 14.69 4.91 -2.01
C ASP A 48 15.84 4.56 -2.96
N ASP A 49 15.53 3.99 -4.13
CA ASP A 49 16.53 3.69 -5.16
C ASP A 49 17.29 4.93 -5.60
N LYS A 50 16.58 6.06 -5.80
CA LYS A 50 17.20 7.33 -6.14
C LYS A 50 18.13 7.83 -5.03
N ILE A 51 17.71 7.75 -3.77
CA ILE A 51 18.53 8.16 -2.62
C ILE A 51 19.78 7.28 -2.51
N ASN A 52 19.62 5.97 -2.66
CA ASN A 52 20.74 5.02 -2.63
C ASN A 52 21.75 5.28 -3.75
N LEU A 53 21.28 5.53 -4.97
CA LEU A 53 22.13 5.90 -6.09
C LEU A 53 22.91 7.18 -5.78
N LEU A 54 22.24 8.23 -5.28
CA LEU A 54 22.91 9.49 -4.92
C LEU A 54 23.97 9.31 -3.83
N GLY A 55 23.73 8.44 -2.85
CA GLY A 55 24.72 8.10 -1.83
C GLY A 55 25.92 7.31 -2.34
N GLN A 56 25.77 6.57 -3.44
CA GLN A 56 26.88 5.82 -4.06
C GLN A 56 27.77 6.67 -4.96
N VAL A 57 27.29 7.81 -5.48
CA VAL A 57 28.07 8.73 -6.33
C VAL A 57 28.79 9.84 -5.54
N ALA A 58 28.53 9.97 -4.24
CA ALA A 58 29.14 10.96 -3.34
C ALA A 58 30.43 10.43 -2.69
#